data_AF-A0A1E4ZTE3-F1
#
_entry.id   AF-A0A1E4ZTE3-F1
#
_cell.length_a   1.000
_cell.length_b   1.000
_cell.length_c   1.000
_cell.angle_alpha   90.00
_cell.angle_beta   90.00
_cell.angle_gamma   90.00
#
_symmetry.space_group_name_H-M   'P 1'
#
loop_
_entity.id
_entity.type
_entity.pdbx_description
1 polymer ?
#
loop_
_entity_poly.entity_id
_entity_poly.type
_entity_poly.pdbx_seq_one_letter_code
_entity_poly.pdbx_strand_id
1 'polypeptide(L)'
;MSLDTVVVECTDYSGMELLRHYGRVLVDSEIKPEISEALNAITYGLIQAVSEGKKCLLVLDQAHELSEDALRKLVLLANLKVDGSPLLQIFMVGQPALRQTLLQPEYEALHQRLVATCNLDRFTAEETREYIIHNLTACGWQGTPEICPNVFSIIHQTSMGMPRWINLIGSRLLLQGMINEKEKIGLPDTCEVLRELLNEDLLPETVRRANLKDAKLKVA
;
A
#
# COMPACT_ATOMS: atom_id res chain seq x y z
N MET A 1 23.06 -9.23 3.75
CA MET A 1 22.42 -8.85 5.02
C MET A 1 20.97 -9.28 4.90
N SER A 2 20.57 -10.35 5.58
CA SER A 2 19.21 -10.88 5.51
C SER A 2 18.28 -10.07 6.42
N LEU A 3 17.12 -9.69 5.90
CA LEU A 3 16.04 -9.08 6.68
C LEU A 3 15.13 -10.22 7.16
N ASP A 4 14.92 -10.34 8.47
CA ASP A 4 13.78 -11.08 9.00
C ASP A 4 12.62 -10.08 9.10
N THR A 5 11.79 -10.08 8.05
CA THR A 5 10.64 -9.19 7.95
C THR A 5 9.41 -9.92 8.48
N VAL A 6 8.76 -9.32 9.47
CA VAL A 6 7.44 -9.74 9.94
C VAL A 6 6.43 -8.69 9.50
N VAL A 7 5.52 -9.10 8.62
CA VAL A 7 4.40 -8.26 8.18
C VAL A 7 3.18 -8.61 9.01
N VAL A 8 2.58 -7.59 9.63
CA VAL A 8 1.34 -7.71 10.42
C VAL A 8 0.28 -6.85 9.75
N GLU A 9 -0.69 -7.49 9.10
CA GLU A 9 -1.91 -6.81 8.64
C GLU A 9 -2.73 -6.43 9.88
N CYS A 10 -2.94 -5.13 10.09
CA CYS A 10 -3.71 -4.65 11.23
C CYS A 10 -5.18 -4.49 10.85
N THR A 11 -6.06 -5.22 11.51
CA THR A 11 -7.51 -5.00 11.52
C THR A 11 -7.96 -4.89 12.98
N ASP A 12 -8.35 -3.68 13.43
CA ASP A 12 -8.89 -3.39 14.77
C ASP A 12 -8.14 -4.03 15.96
N TYR A 13 -6.81 -4.17 15.87
CA TYR A 13 -6.03 -4.80 16.95
C TYR A 13 -6.11 -3.97 18.23
N SER A 14 -6.51 -4.61 19.33
CA SER A 14 -6.15 -4.14 20.66
C SER A 14 -4.64 -4.22 20.83
N GLY A 15 -4.06 -3.40 21.71
CA GLY A 15 -2.62 -3.39 21.85
C GLY A 15 -2.03 -4.70 22.36
N MET A 16 -2.79 -5.50 23.11
CA MET A 16 -2.35 -6.83 23.53
C MET A 16 -2.37 -7.84 22.39
N GLU A 17 -3.35 -7.78 21.50
CA GLU A 17 -3.39 -8.66 20.33
C GLU A 17 -2.22 -8.38 19.40
N LEU A 18 -1.84 -7.10 19.25
CA LEU A 18 -0.65 -6.72 18.48
C LEU A 18 0.63 -7.35 19.06
N LEU A 19 0.86 -7.20 20.37
CA LEU A 19 2.04 -7.78 21.03
C LEU A 19 2.07 -9.32 20.90
N ARG A 20 0.92 -9.97 21.10
CA ARG A 20 0.82 -11.43 21.01
C ARG A 20 0.99 -11.93 19.58
N HIS A 21 0.40 -11.25 18.61
CA HIS A 21 0.54 -11.61 17.19
C HIS A 21 2.00 -11.49 16.77
N TYR A 22 2.63 -10.34 17.03
CA TYR A 22 4.03 -10.12 16.67
C TYR A 22 4.96 -11.13 17.32
N GLY A 23 4.85 -11.31 18.64
CA GLY A 23 5.77 -12.19 19.33
C GLY A 23 5.51 -13.68 19.10
N ARG A 24 4.29 -14.10 18.71
CA ARG A 24 4.06 -15.47 18.21
C ARG A 24 4.82 -15.70 16.91
N VAL A 25 4.80 -14.74 15.98
CA VAL A 25 5.54 -14.86 14.71
C VAL A 25 7.06 -14.87 14.96
N LEU A 26 7.54 -14.12 15.95
CA LEU A 26 8.97 -14.00 16.24
C LEU A 26 9.55 -15.17 17.05
N VAL A 27 8.81 -15.67 18.05
CA VAL A 27 9.32 -16.65 19.05
C VAL A 27 8.72 -18.05 18.82
N ASP A 28 7.81 -18.21 17.85
CA ASP A 28 7.10 -19.47 17.53
C ASP A 28 6.52 -20.18 18.77
N SER A 29 6.01 -19.38 19.73
CA SER A 29 5.49 -19.88 21.00
C SER A 29 4.33 -19.03 21.52
N GLU A 30 3.54 -19.60 22.44
CA GLU A 30 2.43 -18.89 23.06
C GLU A 30 2.92 -17.77 23.97
N ILE A 31 2.52 -16.54 23.65
CA ILE A 31 2.74 -15.38 24.51
C ILE A 31 1.62 -15.28 25.54
N LYS A 32 2.06 -15.22 26.80
CA LYS A 32 1.23 -15.02 27.98
C LYS A 32 0.56 -13.63 27.97
N PRO A 33 -0.59 -13.45 28.66
CA PRO A 33 -1.39 -12.23 28.58
C PRO A 33 -0.79 -11.02 29.30
N GLU A 34 0.34 -11.17 30.00
CA GLU A 34 0.97 -10.09 30.75
C GLU A 34 1.91 -9.28 29.86
N ILE A 35 1.77 -7.95 29.86
CA ILE A 35 2.58 -7.05 29.01
C ILE A 35 4.08 -7.26 29.23
N SER A 36 4.52 -7.38 30.49
CA SER A 36 5.94 -7.55 30.80
C SER A 36 6.49 -8.87 30.27
N GLU A 37 5.73 -9.95 30.38
CA GLU A 37 6.16 -11.26 29.88
C GLU A 37 6.20 -11.26 28.35
N ALA A 38 5.19 -10.66 27.70
CA ALA A 38 5.16 -10.49 26.25
C ALA A 38 6.36 -9.70 25.74
N LEU A 39 6.66 -8.56 26.36
CA LEU A 39 7.81 -7.74 25.98
C LEU A 39 9.14 -8.46 26.22
N ASN A 40 9.28 -9.21 27.31
CA ASN A 40 10.49 -9.99 27.57
C ASN A 40 10.70 -11.09 26.52
N ALA A 41 9.63 -11.82 26.17
CA ALA A 41 9.68 -12.83 25.12
C ALA A 41 10.06 -12.23 23.76
N ILE A 42 9.41 -11.12 23.38
CA ILE A 42 9.72 -10.39 22.15
C ILE A 42 11.18 -9.90 22.16
N THR A 43 11.62 -9.26 23.24
CA THR A 43 12.99 -8.74 23.37
C THR A 43 14.00 -9.87 23.23
N TYR A 44 13.78 -11.01 23.88
CA TYR A 44 14.65 -12.17 23.75
C TYR A 44 14.73 -12.66 22.29
N GLY A 45 13.59 -12.82 21.61
CA GLY A 45 13.55 -13.22 20.20
C GLY A 45 14.28 -12.24 19.28
N LEU A 46 14.10 -10.93 19.50
CA LEU A 46 14.78 -9.89 18.72
C LEU A 46 16.31 -9.94 18.91
N ILE A 47 16.77 -10.17 20.15
CA ILE A 47 18.20 -10.31 20.45
C ILE A 47 18.79 -11.51 19.72
N GLN A 48 18.10 -12.65 19.71
CA GLN A 48 18.54 -13.84 18.97
C GLN A 48 18.67 -13.52 17.47
N ALA A 49 17.63 -12.95 16.85
CA ALA A 49 17.65 -12.58 15.44
C ALA A 49 18.79 -11.59 15.11
N VAL A 50 19.01 -10.58 15.95
CA VAL A 50 20.12 -9.62 15.77
C VAL A 50 21.48 -10.30 15.93
N SER A 51 21.63 -11.24 16.86
CA SER A 51 22.87 -12.01 17.04
C SER A 51 23.19 -12.92 15.84
N GLU A 52 22.17 -13.33 15.09
CA GLU A 52 22.29 -14.04 13.81
C GLU A 52 22.57 -13.09 12.62
N GLY A 53 22.77 -11.80 12.88
CA GLY A 53 23.04 -10.78 11.86
C GLY A 53 21.81 -10.33 11.07
N LYS A 54 20.60 -10.62 11.57
CA LYS A 54 19.35 -10.26 10.92
C LYS A 54 18.85 -8.90 11.44
N LYS A 55 18.13 -8.20 10.57
CA LYS A 55 17.38 -6.99 10.94
C LYS A 55 15.91 -7.35 11.07
N CYS A 56 15.30 -6.98 12.19
CA CYS A 56 13.88 -7.18 12.43
C CYS A 56 13.08 -5.96 11.99
N LEU A 57 12.11 -6.18 11.10
CA LEU A 57 11.18 -5.18 10.62
C LEU A 57 9.75 -5.60 10.95
N LEU A 58 9.00 -4.72 11.62
CA LEU A 58 7.56 -4.83 11.83
C LEU A 58 6.85 -3.91 10.84
N VAL A 59 6.16 -4.50 9.86
CA VAL A 59 5.30 -3.75 8.94
C VAL A 59 3.87 -3.80 9.46
N LEU A 60 3.28 -2.63 9.69
CA LEU A 60 1.89 -2.45 10.11
C LEU A 60 1.11 -1.90 8.93
N ASP A 61 0.40 -2.77 8.21
CA ASP A 61 -0.51 -2.32 7.16
C ASP A 61 -1.83 -1.86 7.79
N GLN A 62 -2.47 -0.87 7.18
CA GLN A 62 -3.71 -0.26 7.68
C GLN A 62 -3.60 0.34 9.09
N ALA A 63 -2.43 0.82 9.50
CA ALA A 63 -2.15 1.34 10.85
C ALA A 63 -3.09 2.47 11.35
N HIS A 64 -3.84 3.13 10.47
CA HIS A 64 -4.96 4.02 10.83
C HIS A 64 -6.12 3.34 11.60
N GLU A 65 -6.24 2.01 11.52
CA GLU A 65 -7.23 1.20 12.24
C GLU A 65 -6.73 0.78 13.64
N LEU A 66 -5.49 1.10 14.00
CA LEU A 66 -4.97 0.77 15.32
C LEU A 66 -5.71 1.54 16.41
N SER A 67 -6.11 0.82 17.46
CA SER A 67 -6.64 1.41 18.67
C SER A 67 -5.60 2.31 19.37
N GLU A 68 -6.08 3.28 20.15
CA GLU A 68 -5.20 4.13 20.99
C GLU A 68 -4.29 3.28 21.89
N ASP A 69 -4.83 2.21 22.46
CA ASP A 69 -4.09 1.28 23.30
C ASP A 69 -2.94 0.58 22.53
N ALA A 70 -3.17 0.21 21.27
CA ALA A 70 -2.13 -0.36 20.41
C ALA A 70 -1.05 0.65 20.06
N LEU A 71 -1.42 1.88 19.71
CA LEU A 71 -0.47 2.97 19.44
C LEU A 71 0.43 3.25 20.66
N ARG A 72 -0.13 3.25 21.88
CA ARG A 72 0.66 3.41 23.11
C ARG A 72 1.65 2.26 23.32
N LYS A 73 1.26 1.02 23.00
CA LYS A 73 2.17 -0.14 23.11
C LYS A 73 3.24 -0.19 22.03
N LEU A 74 3.03 0.42 20.86
CA LEU A 74 4.09 0.57 19.84
C LEU A 74 5.29 1.34 20.36
N VAL A 75 5.07 2.32 21.25
CA VAL A 75 6.17 3.06 21.89
C VAL A 75 7.08 2.11 22.68
N LEU A 76 6.52 1.09 23.34
CA LEU A 76 7.29 0.10 24.10
C LEU A 76 8.19 -0.72 23.17
N LEU A 77 7.64 -1.17 22.04
CA LEU A 77 8.38 -1.91 21.03
C LEU A 77 9.48 -1.06 20.36
N ALA A 78 9.16 0.19 20.01
CA ALA A 78 10.11 1.12 19.40
C ALA A 78 11.29 1.50 20.33
N ASN A 79 11.10 1.33 21.64
CA ASN A 79 12.13 1.60 22.65
C ASN A 79 13.10 0.43 22.89
N LEU A 80 12.83 -0.75 22.33
CA LEU A 80 13.69 -1.92 22.49
C LEU A 80 15.03 -1.70 21.79
N LYS A 81 16.11 -1.74 22.57
CA LYS A 81 17.48 -1.48 22.11
C LYS A 81 18.49 -2.36 22.84
N VAL A 82 19.57 -2.72 22.16
CA VAL A 82 20.75 -3.39 22.72
C VAL A 82 21.99 -2.63 22.29
N ASP A 83 22.86 -2.33 23.26
CA ASP A 83 24.10 -1.55 23.07
C ASP A 83 23.88 -0.24 22.30
N GLY A 84 22.75 0.42 22.56
CA GLY A 84 22.35 1.68 21.91
C GLY A 84 21.74 1.53 20.51
N SER A 85 21.74 0.32 19.94
CA SER A 85 21.14 0.03 18.63
C SER A 85 19.69 -0.46 18.78
N PRO A 86 18.75 0.02 17.93
CA PRO A 86 17.36 -0.44 17.98
C PRO A 86 17.27 -1.91 17.58
N LEU A 87 16.51 -2.69 18.34
CA LEU A 87 16.25 -4.11 18.06
C LEU A 87 15.18 -4.31 16.99
N LEU A 88 14.27 -3.33 16.82
CA LEU A 88 13.14 -3.39 15.92
C LEU A 88 13.00 -2.10 15.13
N GLN A 89 12.80 -2.23 13.82
CA GLN A 89 12.33 -1.13 12.98
C GLN A 89 10.83 -1.31 12.73
N ILE A 90 10.06 -0.22 12.79
CA ILE A 90 8.61 -0.23 12.59
C ILE A 90 8.29 0.58 11.34
N PHE A 91 7.52 0.01 10.41
CA PHE A 91 7.04 0.66 9.20
C PHE A 91 5.51 0.68 9.22
N MET A 92 4.92 1.87 9.28
CA MET A 92 3.47 2.05 9.34
C MET A 92 2.94 2.52 7.99
N VAL A 93 1.96 1.78 7.45
CA VAL A 93 1.24 2.11 6.24
C VAL A 93 -0.23 2.32 6.60
N GLY A 94 -0.86 3.35 6.05
CA GLY A 94 -2.26 3.62 6.32
C GLY A 94 -2.75 4.88 5.63
N GLN A 95 -4.00 5.24 5.91
CA GLN A 95 -4.63 6.43 5.33
C GLN A 95 -4.04 7.73 5.92
N PRO A 96 -4.21 8.88 5.23
CA PRO A 96 -3.75 10.18 5.71
C PRO A 96 -4.20 10.56 7.13
N ALA A 97 -5.33 9.99 7.60
CA ALA A 97 -5.83 10.15 8.96
C ALA A 97 -4.81 9.68 10.02
N LEU A 98 -4.03 8.63 9.75
CA LEU A 98 -2.99 8.14 10.67
C LEU A 98 -1.99 9.25 11.01
N ARG A 99 -1.56 10.02 10.01
CA ARG A 99 -0.63 11.13 10.22
C ARG A 99 -1.23 12.20 11.13
N GLN A 100 -2.53 12.49 10.98
CA GLN A 100 -3.21 13.45 11.83
C GLN A 100 -3.29 12.94 13.27
N THR A 101 -3.59 11.65 13.46
CA THR A 101 -3.59 11.01 14.78
C THR A 101 -2.21 11.10 15.44
N LEU A 102 -1.14 10.75 14.72
CA LEU A 102 0.22 10.77 15.27
C LEU A 102 0.72 12.17 15.65
N LEU A 103 0.12 13.24 15.13
CA LEU A 103 0.44 14.62 15.49
C LEU A 103 -0.31 15.12 16.74
N GLN A 104 -1.24 14.34 17.28
CA GLN A 104 -1.98 14.72 18.48
C GLN A 104 -1.06 14.63 19.72
N PRO A 105 -1.23 15.52 20.71
CA PRO A 105 -0.38 15.58 21.91
C PRO A 105 -0.27 14.25 22.66
N GLU A 106 -1.30 13.42 22.62
CA GLU A 106 -1.35 12.14 23.32
C GLU A 106 -0.36 11.11 22.75
N TYR A 107 0.09 11.30 21.50
CA TYR A 107 1.02 10.41 20.78
C TYR A 107 2.40 11.04 20.53
N GLU A 108 2.71 12.16 21.17
CA GLU A 108 3.98 12.89 21.01
C GLU A 108 5.21 11.96 21.19
N ALA A 109 5.14 11.02 22.15
CA ALA A 109 6.22 10.05 22.39
C ALA A 109 6.48 9.10 21.20
N LEU A 110 5.43 8.72 20.46
CA LEU A 110 5.55 7.92 19.25
C LEU A 110 6.00 8.79 18.08
N HIS A 111 5.46 10.00 17.98
CA HIS A 111 5.80 10.98 16.94
C HIS A 111 7.31 11.32 16.94
N GLN A 112 7.91 11.53 18.10
CA GLN A 112 9.36 11.78 18.25
C GLN A 112 10.25 10.61 17.80
N ARG A 113 9.68 9.42 17.58
CA ARG A 113 10.39 8.23 17.07
C ARG A 113 10.24 8.06 15.56
N LEU A 114 9.46 8.89 14.89
CA LEU A 114 9.33 8.86 13.43
C LEU A 114 10.63 9.35 12.78
N VAL A 115 11.32 8.43 12.10
CA VAL A 115 12.56 8.73 11.37
C VAL A 115 12.26 9.32 10.00
N ALA A 116 11.19 8.84 9.36
CA ALA A 116 10.77 9.28 8.04
C ALA A 116 9.24 9.23 7.93
N THR A 117 8.69 10.17 7.17
CA THR A 117 7.29 10.13 6.74
C THR A 117 7.25 10.41 5.25
N CYS A 118 6.48 9.62 4.51
CA CYS A 118 6.28 9.80 3.08
C CYS A 118 4.78 9.72 2.77
N ASN A 119 4.34 10.52 1.80
CA ASN A 119 3.00 10.41 1.22
C ASN A 119 3.13 9.82 -0.17
N LEU A 120 2.29 8.85 -0.51
CA LEU A 120 2.19 8.35 -1.87
C LEU A 120 1.13 9.18 -2.61
N ASP A 121 1.60 10.05 -3.49
CA ASP A 121 0.75 10.88 -4.34
C ASP A 121 0.26 10.10 -5.56
N ARG A 122 -0.68 10.71 -6.29
CA ARG A 122 -1.14 10.16 -7.57
C ARG A 122 -0.02 10.24 -8.59
N PHE A 123 0.02 9.29 -9.52
CA PHE A 123 0.99 9.33 -10.60
C PHE A 123 0.75 10.53 -11.51
N THR A 124 1.84 11.12 -11.96
CA THR A 124 1.89 12.02 -13.12
C THR A 124 1.54 11.28 -14.42
N ALA A 125 1.41 11.99 -15.53
CA ALA A 125 1.11 11.37 -16.82
C ALA A 125 2.25 10.45 -17.28
N GLU A 126 3.49 10.87 -17.04
CA GLU A 126 4.72 10.12 -17.31
C GLU A 126 4.79 8.86 -16.44
N GLU A 127 4.65 9.00 -15.12
CA GLU A 127 4.65 7.85 -14.20
C GLU A 127 3.50 6.89 -14.48
N THR A 128 2.33 7.39 -14.90
CA THR A 128 1.19 6.54 -15.29
C THR A 128 1.57 5.66 -16.48
N ARG A 129 2.22 6.23 -17.49
CA ARG A 129 2.71 5.47 -18.65
C ARG A 129 3.75 4.44 -18.23
N GLU A 130 4.75 4.85 -17.45
CA GLU A 130 5.81 3.96 -16.97
C GLU A 130 5.25 2.81 -16.12
N TYR A 131 4.28 3.10 -15.24
CA TYR A 131 3.57 2.13 -14.43
C TYR A 131 2.84 1.08 -15.28
N ILE A 132 2.10 1.52 -16.31
CA ILE A 132 1.39 0.60 -17.23
C ILE A 132 2.39 -0.27 -17.98
N ILE A 133 3.44 0.32 -18.55
CA ILE A 133 4.48 -0.42 -19.29
C ILE A 133 5.19 -1.41 -18.38
N HIS A 134 5.51 -1.01 -17.15
CA HIS A 134 6.14 -1.89 -16.16
C HIS A 134 5.26 -3.11 -15.86
N ASN A 135 3.98 -2.89 -15.55
CA ASN A 135 3.04 -3.98 -15.24
C ASN A 135 2.86 -4.94 -16.42
N LEU A 136 2.79 -4.42 -17.65
CA LEU A 136 2.74 -5.23 -18.87
C LEU A 136 4.02 -6.04 -19.05
N THR A 137 5.17 -5.41 -18.89
CA THR A 137 6.46 -6.09 -19.04
C THR A 137 6.63 -7.20 -17.99
N ALA A 138 6.16 -6.96 -16.76
CA ALA A 138 6.19 -7.93 -15.68
C ALA A 138 5.36 -9.20 -15.97
N CYS A 139 4.30 -9.10 -16.79
CA CYS A 139 3.53 -10.26 -17.25
C CYS A 139 3.99 -10.82 -18.61
N GLY A 140 5.15 -10.40 -19.11
CA GLY A 140 5.77 -10.94 -20.32
C GLY A 140 5.32 -10.27 -21.62
N TRP A 141 4.70 -9.09 -21.55
CA TRP A 141 4.38 -8.30 -22.75
C TRP A 141 5.65 -7.88 -23.50
N GLN A 142 5.68 -8.13 -24.81
CA GLN A 142 6.82 -7.84 -25.69
C GLN A 142 6.49 -6.75 -26.73
N GLY A 143 5.46 -5.95 -26.48
CA GLY A 143 4.99 -4.93 -27.42
C GLY A 143 3.72 -5.31 -28.19
N THR A 144 3.17 -6.52 -27.97
CA THR A 144 1.93 -7.00 -28.59
C THR A 144 0.86 -7.32 -27.53
N PRO A 145 -0.36 -6.74 -27.61
CA PRO A 145 -0.78 -5.78 -28.62
C PRO A 145 -0.04 -4.43 -28.51
N GLU A 146 0.13 -3.75 -29.65
CA GLU A 146 0.71 -2.41 -29.71
C GLU A 146 -0.26 -1.43 -29.05
N ILE A 147 0.21 -0.67 -28.05
CA ILE A 147 -0.62 0.33 -27.37
C ILE A 147 -0.29 1.71 -27.91
N CYS A 148 -1.29 2.39 -28.48
CA CYS A 148 -1.08 3.73 -29.05
C CYS A 148 -0.70 4.74 -27.93
N PRO A 149 0.20 5.70 -28.19
CA PRO A 149 0.66 6.66 -27.17
C PRO A 149 -0.47 7.47 -26.51
N ASN A 150 -1.54 7.76 -27.24
CA ASN A 150 -2.71 8.50 -26.77
C ASN A 150 -3.58 7.71 -25.77
N VAL A 151 -3.50 6.37 -25.77
CA VAL A 151 -4.20 5.51 -24.80
C VAL A 151 -3.70 5.81 -23.39
N PHE A 152 -2.39 5.93 -23.19
CA PHE A 152 -1.81 6.26 -21.88
C PHE A 152 -2.31 7.60 -21.35
N SER A 153 -2.41 8.62 -22.20
CA SER A 153 -2.91 9.95 -21.82
C SER A 153 -4.37 9.91 -21.38
N ILE A 154 -5.22 9.16 -22.10
CA ILE A 154 -6.64 9.01 -21.73
C ILE A 154 -6.80 8.21 -20.44
N ILE A 155 -6.03 7.12 -20.27
CA ILE A 155 -6.05 6.35 -19.02
C ILE A 155 -5.64 7.26 -17.86
N HIS A 156 -4.57 8.06 -18.01
CA HIS A 156 -4.15 8.99 -16.97
C HIS A 156 -5.23 10.02 -16.63
N GLN A 157 -5.81 10.69 -17.62
CA GLN A 157 -6.88 11.69 -17.41
C GLN A 157 -8.09 11.09 -16.69
N THR A 158 -8.54 9.91 -17.15
CA THR A 158 -9.71 9.24 -16.58
C THR A 158 -9.42 8.71 -15.17
N SER A 159 -8.25 8.12 -14.95
CA SER A 159 -7.86 7.60 -13.63
C SER A 159 -7.36 8.68 -12.67
N MET A 160 -7.16 9.92 -13.13
CA MET A 160 -6.47 10.98 -12.40
C MET A 160 -5.11 10.53 -11.81
N GLY A 161 -4.43 9.57 -12.44
CA GLY A 161 -3.17 8.99 -11.95
C GLY A 161 -3.30 8.00 -10.78
N MET A 162 -4.52 7.55 -10.43
CA MET A 162 -4.73 6.59 -9.34
C MET A 162 -4.45 5.15 -9.80
N PRO A 163 -3.48 4.43 -9.21
CA PRO A 163 -3.08 3.08 -9.64
C PRO A 163 -4.25 2.09 -9.73
N ARG A 164 -5.16 2.10 -8.74
CA ARG A 164 -6.35 1.24 -8.71
C ARG A 164 -7.22 1.40 -9.95
N TRP A 165 -7.40 2.62 -10.43
CA TRP A 165 -8.26 2.89 -11.60
C TRP A 165 -7.50 2.71 -12.91
N ILE A 166 -6.20 3.00 -12.93
CA ILE A 166 -5.32 2.63 -14.05
C ILE A 166 -5.44 1.12 -14.31
N ASN A 167 -5.32 0.30 -13.27
CA ASN A 167 -5.41 -1.16 -13.40
C ASN A 167 -6.80 -1.63 -13.84
N LEU A 168 -7.87 -1.01 -13.34
CA LEU A 168 -9.23 -1.34 -13.76
C LEU A 168 -9.42 -1.09 -15.27
N ILE A 169 -9.08 0.11 -15.74
CA ILE A 169 -9.21 0.49 -17.15
C ILE A 169 -8.30 -0.38 -18.02
N GLY A 170 -7.04 -0.55 -17.63
CA GLY A 170 -6.06 -1.37 -18.35
C GLY A 170 -6.48 -2.84 -18.46
N SER A 171 -6.98 -3.44 -17.36
CA SER A 171 -7.44 -4.83 -17.38
C SER A 171 -8.63 -5.04 -18.31
N ARG A 172 -9.60 -4.10 -18.31
CA ARG A 172 -10.73 -4.15 -19.25
C ARG A 172 -10.30 -3.97 -20.70
N LEU A 173 -9.38 -3.04 -20.97
CA LEU A 173 -8.80 -2.81 -22.30
C LEU A 173 -8.12 -4.06 -22.86
N LEU A 174 -7.28 -4.70 -22.05
CA LEU A 174 -6.58 -5.91 -22.47
C LEU A 174 -7.55 -7.08 -22.67
N LEU A 175 -8.56 -7.22 -21.80
CA LEU A 175 -9.58 -8.25 -21.94
C LEU A 175 -10.39 -8.09 -23.24
N GLN A 176 -10.86 -6.87 -23.53
CA GLN A 176 -11.60 -6.59 -24.76
C GLN A 176 -10.71 -6.75 -26.00
N GLY A 177 -9.45 -6.30 -25.92
CA GLY A 177 -8.45 -6.50 -26.96
C GLY A 177 -8.21 -7.98 -27.26
N MET A 178 -8.13 -8.82 -26.23
CA MET A 178 -8.00 -10.27 -26.37
C MET A 178 -9.24 -10.91 -27.03
N ILE A 179 -10.46 -10.56 -26.56
CA ILE A 179 -11.72 -11.10 -27.11
C ILE A 179 -11.86 -10.76 -28.61
N ASN A 180 -11.44 -9.56 -29.00
CA ASN A 180 -11.52 -9.07 -30.37
C ASN A 180 -10.26 -9.38 -31.20
N GLU A 181 -9.35 -10.21 -30.68
CA GLU A 181 -8.08 -10.60 -31.33
C GLU A 181 -7.28 -9.40 -31.88
N LYS A 182 -7.26 -8.30 -31.11
CA LYS A 182 -6.62 -7.05 -31.50
C LYS A 182 -5.10 -7.17 -31.39
N GLU A 183 -4.40 -6.87 -32.48
CA GLU A 183 -2.94 -6.67 -32.47
C GLU A 183 -2.55 -5.25 -32.03
N LYS A 184 -3.50 -4.31 -32.01
CA LYS A 184 -3.30 -2.90 -31.65
C LYS A 184 -4.48 -2.37 -30.85
N ILE A 185 -4.19 -1.68 -29.74
CA ILE A 185 -5.16 -0.98 -28.89
C ILE A 185 -5.02 0.52 -29.13
N GLY A 186 -6.13 1.15 -29.52
CA GLY A 186 -6.18 2.57 -29.83
C GLY A 186 -7.27 3.31 -29.05
N LEU A 187 -7.53 4.54 -29.50
CA LEU A 187 -8.58 5.40 -28.95
C LEU A 187 -9.98 4.80 -29.03
N PRO A 188 -10.41 4.17 -30.16
CA PRO A 188 -11.77 3.64 -30.25
C PRO A 188 -12.04 2.58 -29.18
N ASP A 189 -11.10 1.65 -28.99
CA ASP A 189 -11.19 0.59 -27.99
C ASP A 189 -11.22 1.18 -26.56
N THR A 190 -10.37 2.19 -26.31
CA THR A 190 -10.34 2.90 -25.01
C THR A 190 -11.66 3.60 -24.72
N CYS A 191 -12.23 4.33 -25.68
CA CYS A 191 -13.51 5.01 -25.51
C CYS A 191 -14.65 4.03 -25.28
N GLU A 192 -14.64 2.87 -25.92
CA GLU A 192 -15.64 1.82 -25.73
C GLU A 192 -15.59 1.26 -24.29
N VAL A 193 -14.42 0.81 -23.83
CA VAL A 193 -14.23 0.36 -22.44
C VAL A 193 -14.65 1.41 -21.43
N LEU A 194 -14.28 2.68 -21.68
CA LEU A 194 -14.65 3.76 -20.76
C LEU A 194 -16.16 3.96 -20.71
N ARG A 195 -16.88 3.87 -21.83
CA ARG A 195 -18.35 3.93 -21.83
C ARG A 195 -18.96 2.78 -21.05
N GLU A 196 -18.45 1.57 -21.22
CA GLU A 196 -18.91 0.39 -20.47
C GLU A 196 -18.68 0.57 -18.96
N LEU A 197 -17.46 0.93 -18.56
CA LEU A 197 -17.11 1.17 -17.16
C LEU A 197 -17.93 2.29 -16.50
N LEU A 198 -18.31 3.32 -17.27
CA LEU A 198 -19.20 4.38 -16.81
C LEU A 198 -20.63 3.88 -16.63
N ASN A 199 -21.13 3.02 -17.54
CA ASN A 199 -22.47 2.45 -17.46
C ASN A 199 -22.61 1.41 -16.33
N GLU A 200 -21.53 0.70 -16.00
CA GLU A 200 -21.48 -0.26 -14.89
C GLU A 200 -21.26 0.41 -13.51
N ASP A 201 -21.15 1.74 -13.45
CA ASP A 201 -20.85 2.51 -12.23
C ASP A 201 -19.55 2.09 -11.52
N LEU A 202 -18.63 1.44 -12.22
CA LEU A 202 -17.36 0.94 -11.66
C LEU A 202 -16.29 2.03 -11.51
N LEU A 203 -16.50 3.20 -12.13
CA LEU A 203 -15.66 4.36 -11.94
C LEU A 203 -16.17 5.24 -10.77
N PRO A 204 -15.26 5.78 -9.92
CA PRO A 204 -15.66 6.63 -8.80
C PRO A 204 -16.45 7.86 -9.24
N GLU A 205 -17.31 8.38 -8.37
CA GLU A 205 -18.06 9.62 -8.66
C GLU A 205 -17.15 10.81 -8.99
N THR A 206 -15.98 10.91 -8.36
CA THR A 206 -15.01 12.00 -8.62
C THR A 206 -14.50 11.95 -10.05
N VAL A 207 -14.20 10.76 -10.55
CA VAL A 207 -13.84 10.49 -11.95
C VAL A 207 -15.02 10.76 -12.88
N ARG A 208 -16.21 10.24 -12.54
CA ARG A 208 -17.44 10.46 -13.31
C ARG A 208 -17.74 11.96 -13.46
N ARG A 209 -17.66 12.74 -12.39
CA ARG A 209 -17.93 14.19 -12.40
C ARG A 209 -16.86 14.99 -13.15
N ALA A 210 -15.59 14.62 -13.05
CA ALA A 210 -14.51 15.27 -13.81
C ALA A 210 -14.70 15.04 -15.32
N ASN A 211 -14.95 13.79 -15.73
CA ASN A 211 -15.16 13.41 -17.13
C ASN A 211 -16.49 13.93 -17.71
N LEU A 212 -17.50 14.18 -16.87
CA LEU A 212 -18.75 14.84 -17.28
C LEU A 212 -18.60 16.36 -17.46
N LYS A 213 -17.68 16.99 -16.71
CA LYS A 213 -17.35 18.43 -16.85
C LYS A 213 -16.42 18.69 -18.03
N ASP A 214 -15.43 17.82 -18.24
CA ASP A 214 -14.61 17.79 -19.45
C ASP A 214 -15.37 17.08 -20.57
N ALA A 215 -16.35 17.78 -21.16
CA ALA A 215 -17.12 17.32 -22.32
C ALA A 215 -16.23 17.07 -23.57
N LYS A 216 -15.37 16.04 -23.50
CA LYS A 216 -14.54 15.47 -24.57
C LYS A 216 -14.82 13.99 -24.80
N LEU A 217 -15.73 13.37 -24.02
CA LEU A 217 -16.33 12.06 -24.33
C LEU A 217 -17.62 12.16 -25.16
N LYS A 218 -18.04 13.37 -25.53
CA LYS A 218 -18.96 13.61 -26.64
C LYS A 218 -18.16 14.18 -27.80
N VAL A 219 -17.91 13.37 -28.82
CA VAL A 219 -17.95 13.69 -30.26
C VAL A 219 -17.26 12.55 -31.02
N ALA A 220 -18.00 12.04 -32.01
CA ALA A 220 -17.73 10.96 -32.97
C ALA A 220 -18.01 9.53 -32.48
#